data_AF-A0A523YTH3-F1
#
_entry.id   AF-A0A523YTH3-F1
#
_cell.length_a   1.000
_cell.length_b   1.000
_cell.length_c   1.000
_cell.angle_alpha   90.00
_cell.angle_beta   90.00
_cell.angle_gamma   90.00
#
_symmetry.space_group_name_H-M   'P 1'
#
loop_
_entity.id
_entity.type
_entity.pdbx_description
1 polymer ?
#
loop_
_entity_poly.entity_id
_entity_poly.type
_entity_poly.pdbx_seq_one_letter_code
_entity_poly.pdbx_strand_id
1 'polypeptide(L)'
;SRYHTLVREATGYFDNYEITHTVRSIQSFVIDELSNWYVRTNRRRFWAKADDPSKMRAYLTLYRILAGVCRLTAPVTPFVSELIFKELMGENRTKHGLPLSVHMTDYPQPDETQIDTELEESMGLTQKVVSLGRAARSRKNLKVRQPLSRILIALPEQTEQQRMEGYIDIIKEELNIKEVVFCPDADRYVSYSARLNFKLAGPKLGADVKKAAAYLSTLDSEAVKQFTQSKQMSFDLDGRRIVLTDEDVDVTKSEKAGYAVESDGPITVTLITELTEELIGEGFAREMVNKIQNMRKSCGFDVTDYVNVRVSSSERLKSAATKYDEFIRRETLARRIEFTDRESVGDGREWNINGEKAAIAVAKA
;
A
#
# COMPACT_ATOMS: atom_id res chain seq x y z
N SER A 1 0.31 19.36 -10.51
CA SER A 1 0.77 18.35 -11.46
C SER A 1 -0.31 17.37 -11.93
N ARG A 2 -0.49 16.19 -11.33
CA ARG A 2 -1.24 15.06 -11.93
C ARG A 2 -2.63 15.38 -12.50
N TYR A 3 -3.39 16.27 -11.85
CA TYR A 3 -4.67 16.75 -12.40
C TYR A 3 -4.52 17.49 -13.74
N HIS A 4 -3.53 18.37 -13.88
CA HIS A 4 -3.30 19.07 -15.16
C HIS A 4 -2.84 18.11 -16.25
N THR A 5 -2.03 17.10 -15.91
CA THR A 5 -1.68 16.02 -16.83
C THR A 5 -2.92 15.22 -17.27
N LEU A 6 -3.83 14.90 -16.36
CA LEU A 6 -5.13 14.31 -16.69
C LEU A 6 -5.93 15.20 -17.65
N VAL A 7 -6.03 16.51 -17.37
CA VAL A 7 -6.78 17.44 -18.22
C VAL A 7 -6.19 17.45 -19.63
N ARG A 8 -4.87 17.49 -19.76
CA ARG A 8 -4.16 17.42 -21.05
C ARG A 8 -4.47 16.12 -21.82
N GLU A 9 -4.35 14.97 -21.15
CA GLU A 9 -4.64 13.66 -21.72
C GLU A 9 -6.12 13.53 -22.15
N ALA A 10 -7.05 13.87 -21.25
CA ALA A 10 -8.49 13.78 -21.50
C ALA A 10 -8.94 14.70 -22.63
N THR A 11 -8.39 15.93 -22.70
CA THR A 11 -8.68 16.86 -23.81
C THR A 11 -8.19 16.27 -25.13
N GLY A 12 -6.96 15.76 -25.19
CA GLY A 12 -6.43 15.11 -26.39
C GLY A 12 -7.24 13.90 -26.85
N TYR A 13 -7.75 13.09 -25.92
CA TYR A 13 -8.64 11.98 -26.26
C TYR A 13 -10.01 12.46 -26.77
N PHE A 14 -10.60 13.50 -26.16
CA PHE A 14 -11.86 14.08 -26.64
C PHE A 14 -11.72 14.68 -28.05
N ASP A 15 -10.64 15.39 -28.32
CA ASP A 15 -10.35 15.99 -29.63
C ASP A 15 -10.22 14.94 -30.74
N ASN A 16 -9.79 13.72 -30.39
CA ASN A 16 -9.67 12.57 -31.28
C ASN A 16 -10.89 11.62 -31.25
N TYR A 17 -11.99 12.02 -30.60
CA TYR A 17 -13.20 11.20 -30.42
C TYR A 17 -12.98 9.87 -29.67
N GLU A 18 -11.92 9.76 -28.87
CA GLU A 18 -11.57 8.59 -28.06
C GLU A 18 -12.24 8.63 -26.68
N ILE A 19 -13.57 8.54 -26.65
CA ILE A 19 -14.37 8.66 -25.42
C ILE A 19 -13.98 7.59 -24.38
N THR A 20 -13.69 6.36 -24.82
CA THR A 20 -13.31 5.26 -23.91
C THR A 20 -12.01 5.55 -23.16
N HIS A 21 -10.98 6.08 -23.85
CA HIS A 21 -9.71 6.43 -23.21
C HIS A 21 -9.91 7.58 -22.24
N THR A 22 -10.67 8.61 -22.63
CA THR A 22 -11.01 9.73 -21.75
C THR A 22 -11.65 9.27 -20.44
N VAL A 23 -12.71 8.46 -20.51
CA VAL A 23 -13.44 7.99 -19.33
C VAL A 23 -12.55 7.14 -18.45
N ARG A 24 -11.73 6.25 -19.02
CA ARG A 24 -10.80 5.41 -18.27
C ARG A 24 -9.75 6.25 -17.54
N SER A 25 -9.15 7.25 -18.19
CA SER A 25 -8.16 8.12 -17.55
C SER A 25 -8.77 8.91 -16.38
N ILE A 26 -9.97 9.46 -16.55
CA ILE A 26 -10.67 10.16 -15.46
C ILE A 26 -11.01 9.20 -14.32
N GLN A 27 -11.53 8.01 -14.64
CA GLN A 27 -11.86 6.99 -13.65
C GLN A 27 -10.63 6.58 -12.83
N SER A 28 -9.52 6.24 -13.48
CA SER A 28 -8.27 5.88 -12.82
C SER A 28 -7.75 7.01 -11.93
N PHE A 29 -7.78 8.26 -12.39
CA PHE A 29 -7.39 9.40 -11.55
C PHE A 29 -8.28 9.54 -10.31
N VAL A 30 -9.60 9.47 -10.45
CA VAL A 30 -10.52 9.64 -9.31
C VAL A 30 -10.37 8.50 -8.30
N ILE A 31 -10.25 7.26 -8.79
CA ILE A 31 -10.19 6.08 -7.92
C ILE A 31 -8.80 5.95 -7.30
N ASP A 32 -7.75 5.91 -8.12
CA ASP A 32 -6.42 5.50 -7.69
C ASP A 32 -5.65 6.68 -7.06
N GLU A 33 -5.67 7.85 -7.70
CA GLU A 33 -4.89 9.01 -7.28
C GLU A 33 -5.61 9.86 -6.24
N LEU A 34 -6.89 10.17 -6.48
CA LEU A 34 -7.63 11.08 -5.60
C LEU A 34 -8.16 10.35 -4.37
N SER A 35 -8.95 9.28 -4.57
CA SER A 35 -9.62 8.58 -3.48
C SER A 35 -8.66 7.67 -2.69
N ASN A 36 -8.06 6.69 -3.38
CA ASN A 36 -7.24 5.65 -2.75
C ASN A 36 -5.88 6.17 -2.25
N TRP A 37 -5.40 7.29 -2.78
CA TRP A 37 -4.12 7.88 -2.39
C TRP A 37 -4.30 9.22 -1.66
N TYR A 38 -4.64 10.29 -2.37
CA TYR A 38 -4.62 11.65 -1.80
C TYR A 38 -5.54 11.79 -0.58
N VAL A 39 -6.83 11.45 -0.69
CA VAL A 39 -7.78 11.58 0.42
C VAL A 39 -7.38 10.69 1.60
N ARG A 40 -6.95 9.46 1.31
CA ARG A 40 -6.58 8.48 2.33
C ARG A 40 -5.35 8.91 3.12
N THR A 41 -4.26 9.31 2.45
CA THR A 41 -3.01 9.73 3.10
C THR A 41 -3.16 11.09 3.80
N ASN A 42 -4.08 11.95 3.36
CA ASN A 42 -4.32 13.26 3.98
C ASN A 42 -5.44 13.26 5.05
N ARG A 43 -5.97 12.10 5.45
CA ARG A 43 -7.10 12.01 6.42
C ARG A 43 -6.83 12.77 7.73
N ARG A 44 -5.60 12.71 8.24
CA ARG A 44 -5.18 13.44 9.46
C ARG A 44 -5.31 14.95 9.29
N ARG A 45 -4.95 15.49 8.12
CA ARG A 45 -5.05 16.93 7.83
C ARG A 45 -6.50 17.39 7.78
N PHE A 46 -7.41 16.57 7.26
CA PHE A 46 -8.84 16.90 7.27
C PHE A 46 -9.45 16.96 8.69
N TRP A 47 -8.86 16.23 9.65
CA TRP A 47 -9.28 16.20 11.05
C TRP A 47 -8.48 17.09 12.00
N ALA A 48 -7.51 17.85 11.48
CA ALA A 48 -6.80 18.85 12.27
C ALA A 48 -7.76 19.97 12.76
N LYS A 49 -7.29 20.81 13.67
CA LYS A 49 -8.06 21.95 14.19
C LYS A 49 -8.45 22.91 13.06
N ALA A 50 -9.53 23.67 13.26
CA ALA A 50 -10.14 24.49 12.21
C ALA A 50 -9.20 25.59 11.67
N ASP A 51 -8.32 26.11 12.51
CA ASP A 51 -7.34 27.15 12.24
C ASP A 51 -6.02 26.63 11.63
N ASP A 52 -5.87 25.32 11.43
CA ASP A 52 -4.66 24.73 10.87
C ASP A 52 -4.49 25.09 9.37
N PRO A 53 -3.42 25.82 8.98
CA PRO A 53 -3.19 26.16 7.58
C PRO A 53 -3.02 24.93 6.67
N SER A 54 -2.49 23.83 7.20
CA SER A 54 -2.34 22.56 6.49
C SER A 54 -3.68 21.95 6.14
N LYS A 55 -4.67 22.06 7.04
CA LYS A 55 -6.06 21.67 6.81
C LYS A 55 -6.64 22.46 5.65
N MET A 56 -6.56 23.78 5.72
CA MET A 56 -7.10 24.67 4.67
C MET A 56 -6.49 24.35 3.29
N ARG A 57 -5.17 24.14 3.21
CA ARG A 57 -4.50 23.73 1.96
C ARG A 57 -5.02 22.39 1.42
N ALA A 58 -5.27 21.42 2.30
CA ALA A 58 -5.81 20.12 1.89
C ALA A 58 -7.23 20.25 1.34
N TYR A 59 -8.10 21.02 2.01
CA TYR A 59 -9.47 21.30 1.56
C TYR A 59 -9.49 22.07 0.24
N LEU A 60 -8.70 23.14 0.12
CA LEU A 60 -8.65 23.95 -1.10
C LEU A 60 -8.20 23.12 -2.31
N THR A 61 -7.19 22.27 -2.12
CA THR A 61 -6.72 21.36 -3.17
C THR A 61 -7.82 20.38 -3.55
N LEU A 62 -8.42 19.68 -2.58
CA LEU A 62 -9.49 18.72 -2.84
C LEU A 62 -10.70 19.37 -3.54
N TYR A 63 -11.12 20.55 -3.07
CA TYR A 63 -12.20 21.34 -3.68
C TYR A 63 -11.91 21.68 -5.14
N ARG A 64 -10.72 22.22 -5.44
CA ARG A 64 -10.32 22.57 -6.82
C ARG A 64 -10.31 21.35 -7.73
N ILE A 65 -9.77 20.22 -7.24
CA ILE A 65 -9.72 18.98 -8.02
C ILE A 65 -11.12 18.42 -8.25
N LEU A 66 -11.99 18.36 -7.24
CA LEU A 66 -13.37 17.88 -7.41
C LEU A 66 -14.17 18.77 -8.37
N ALA A 67 -14.05 20.09 -8.25
CA ALA A 67 -14.66 21.03 -9.20
C ALA A 67 -14.14 20.84 -10.62
N GLY A 68 -12.84 20.54 -10.77
CA GLY A 68 -12.22 20.19 -12.04
C GLY A 68 -12.76 18.88 -12.63
N VAL A 69 -12.82 17.82 -11.82
CA VAL A 69 -13.36 16.52 -12.22
C VAL A 69 -14.82 16.64 -12.65
N CYS A 70 -15.67 17.40 -11.92
CA CYS A 70 -17.06 17.62 -12.33
C CYS A 70 -17.16 18.23 -13.74
N ARG A 71 -16.26 19.15 -14.09
CA ARG A 71 -16.22 19.76 -15.43
C ARG A 71 -15.69 18.78 -16.47
N LEU A 72 -14.66 17.99 -16.16
CA LEU A 72 -14.15 16.94 -17.05
C LEU A 72 -15.21 15.87 -17.37
N THR A 73 -16.01 15.48 -16.37
CA THR A 73 -17.02 14.42 -16.51
C THR A 73 -18.37 14.91 -17.00
N ALA A 74 -18.64 16.22 -16.99
CA ALA A 74 -19.92 16.79 -17.40
C ALA A 74 -20.44 16.31 -18.77
N PRO A 75 -19.60 16.16 -19.83
CA PRO A 75 -20.06 15.64 -21.12
C PRO A 75 -20.52 14.18 -21.10
N VAL A 76 -20.04 13.37 -20.15
CA VAL A 76 -20.30 11.91 -20.09
C VAL A 76 -21.31 11.54 -19.00
N THR A 77 -21.27 12.23 -17.85
CA THR A 77 -22.14 11.98 -16.69
C THR A 77 -22.85 13.26 -16.25
N PRO A 78 -23.72 13.85 -17.10
CA PRO A 78 -24.21 15.21 -16.92
C PRO A 78 -24.99 15.43 -15.62
N PHE A 79 -25.83 14.48 -15.21
CA PHE A 79 -26.63 14.60 -13.99
C PHE A 79 -25.80 14.45 -12.70
N VAL A 80 -24.86 13.51 -12.69
CA VAL A 80 -23.99 13.27 -11.53
C VAL A 80 -23.02 14.43 -11.35
N SER A 81 -22.40 14.89 -12.44
CA SER A 81 -21.50 16.04 -12.43
C SER A 81 -22.21 17.31 -11.96
N GLU A 82 -23.45 17.54 -12.42
CA GLU A 82 -24.27 18.68 -12.01
C GLU A 82 -24.63 18.62 -10.51
N LEU A 83 -25.04 17.46 -10.01
CA LEU A 83 -25.38 17.26 -8.60
C LEU A 83 -24.18 17.60 -7.70
N ILE A 84 -23.02 17.00 -7.99
CA ILE A 84 -21.80 17.21 -7.19
C ILE A 84 -21.34 18.66 -7.28
N PHE A 85 -21.36 19.26 -8.47
CA PHE A 85 -20.96 20.66 -8.67
C PHE A 85 -21.83 21.62 -7.85
N LYS A 86 -23.15 21.44 -7.86
CA LYS A 86 -24.07 22.29 -7.10
C LYS A 86 -23.84 22.20 -5.59
N GLU A 87 -23.68 20.99 -5.06
CA GLU A 87 -23.36 20.76 -3.65
C GLU A 87 -22.01 21.39 -3.26
N LEU A 88 -21.00 21.21 -4.11
CA LEU A 88 -19.65 21.71 -3.85
C LEU A 88 -19.58 23.24 -3.87
N MET A 89 -20.28 23.89 -4.80
CA MET A 89 -20.29 25.35 -4.96
C MET A 89 -21.27 26.06 -4.01
N GLY A 90 -22.25 25.32 -3.48
CA GLY A 90 -23.28 25.83 -2.59
C GLY A 90 -24.37 26.66 -3.29
N GLU A 91 -25.42 26.98 -2.54
CA GLU A 91 -26.60 27.71 -3.05
C GLU A 91 -26.27 29.17 -3.40
N ASN A 92 -25.31 29.78 -2.71
CA ASN A 92 -24.91 31.18 -2.91
C ASN A 92 -23.84 31.39 -4.00
N ARG A 93 -23.50 30.36 -4.78
CA ARG A 93 -22.41 30.40 -5.78
C ARG A 93 -22.47 31.58 -6.76
N THR A 94 -23.67 31.99 -7.17
CA THR A 94 -23.85 33.15 -8.07
C THR A 94 -23.43 34.48 -7.45
N LYS A 95 -23.53 34.63 -6.12
CA LYS A 95 -23.02 35.81 -5.40
C LYS A 95 -21.49 35.93 -5.47
N HIS A 96 -20.81 34.82 -5.77
CA HIS A 96 -19.36 34.74 -5.93
C HIS A 96 -18.93 34.68 -7.40
N GLY A 97 -19.84 34.98 -8.34
CA GLY A 97 -19.54 34.99 -9.78
C GLY A 97 -19.37 33.59 -10.39
N LEU A 98 -19.81 32.53 -9.71
CA LEU A 98 -19.74 31.16 -10.20
C LEU A 98 -21.01 30.79 -11.00
N PRO A 99 -20.90 30.00 -12.09
CA PRO A 99 -22.05 29.60 -12.92
C PRO A 99 -23.10 28.77 -12.16
N LEU A 100 -24.35 28.81 -12.65
CA LEU A 100 -25.49 28.10 -12.06
C LEU A 100 -25.41 26.58 -12.21
N SER A 101 -24.78 26.11 -13.29
CA SER A 101 -24.64 24.71 -13.69
C SER A 101 -23.22 24.46 -14.17
N VAL A 102 -22.74 23.23 -14.00
CA VAL A 102 -21.44 22.82 -14.55
C VAL A 102 -21.41 22.94 -16.09
N HIS A 103 -22.56 22.78 -16.74
CA HIS A 103 -22.72 22.88 -18.20
C HIS A 103 -22.66 24.32 -18.74
N MET A 104 -22.58 25.31 -17.83
CA MET A 104 -22.34 26.72 -18.15
C MET A 104 -20.91 27.16 -17.81
N THR A 105 -20.01 26.20 -17.56
CA THR A 105 -18.59 26.46 -17.30
C THR A 105 -17.78 26.11 -18.55
N ASP A 106 -16.64 26.78 -18.72
CA ASP A 106 -15.67 26.37 -19.73
C ASP A 106 -15.07 24.99 -19.41
N TYR A 107 -14.80 24.22 -20.46
CA TYR A 107 -14.09 22.96 -20.31
C TYR A 107 -12.69 23.21 -19.73
N PRO A 108 -12.22 22.40 -18.75
CA PRO A 108 -10.95 22.66 -18.08
C PRO A 108 -9.78 22.69 -19.06
N GLN A 109 -8.90 23.67 -18.90
CA GLN A 109 -7.65 23.76 -19.66
C GLN A 109 -6.47 23.31 -18.78
N PRO A 110 -5.50 22.56 -19.33
CA PRO A 110 -4.31 22.21 -18.58
C PRO A 110 -3.49 23.47 -18.33
N ASP A 111 -2.88 23.55 -17.16
CA ASP A 111 -1.88 24.56 -16.86
C ASP A 111 -0.53 23.87 -16.95
N GLU A 112 0.14 24.01 -18.09
CA GLU A 112 1.44 23.38 -18.34
C GLU A 112 2.51 23.82 -17.33
N THR A 113 2.38 25.01 -16.72
CA THR A 113 3.31 25.48 -15.68
C THR A 113 3.15 24.75 -14.35
N GLN A 114 2.03 24.05 -14.17
CA GLN A 114 1.72 23.26 -12.99
C GLN A 114 2.02 21.77 -13.19
N ILE A 115 2.46 21.36 -14.39
CA ILE A 115 2.88 20.00 -14.70
C ILE A 115 4.36 19.86 -14.37
N ASP A 116 4.62 19.06 -13.34
CA ASP A 116 5.92 18.68 -12.84
C ASP A 116 6.06 17.16 -13.02
N THR A 117 6.69 16.77 -14.13
CA THR A 117 6.86 15.37 -14.49
C THR A 117 7.75 14.64 -13.50
N GLU A 118 8.78 15.29 -12.95
CA GLU A 118 9.67 14.69 -11.97
C GLU A 118 8.95 14.37 -10.66
N LEU A 119 8.07 15.27 -10.20
CA LEU A 119 7.19 15.01 -9.06
C LEU A 119 6.24 13.82 -9.32
N GLU A 120 5.64 13.75 -10.52
CA GLU A 120 4.75 12.65 -10.90
C GLU A 120 5.47 11.30 -10.95
N GLU A 121 6.66 11.25 -11.56
CA GLU A 121 7.51 10.06 -11.61
C GLU A 121 7.90 9.60 -10.20
N SER A 122 8.32 10.54 -9.33
CA SER A 122 8.73 10.25 -7.97
C SER A 122 7.58 9.69 -7.12
N MET A 123 6.38 10.26 -7.27
CA MET A 123 5.18 9.76 -6.60
C MET A 123 4.74 8.40 -7.17
N GLY A 124 4.80 8.21 -8.48
CA GLY A 124 4.49 6.93 -9.14
C GLY A 124 5.41 5.81 -8.65
N LEU A 125 6.70 6.08 -8.53
CA LEU A 125 7.67 5.15 -7.97
C LEU A 125 7.37 4.84 -6.48
N THR A 126 7.01 5.86 -5.70
CA THR A 126 6.60 5.69 -4.30
C THR A 126 5.37 4.79 -4.16
N GLN A 127 4.34 5.04 -4.97
CA GLN A 127 3.13 4.22 -5.03
C GLN A 127 3.46 2.78 -5.44
N LYS A 128 4.39 2.61 -6.38
CA LYS A 128 4.83 1.29 -6.84
C LYS A 128 5.49 0.48 -5.72
N VAL A 129 6.41 1.10 -4.98
CA VAL A 129 7.05 0.49 -3.81
C VAL A 129 6.02 0.11 -2.74
N VAL A 130 5.05 0.98 -2.47
CA VAL A 130 3.97 0.68 -1.52
C VAL A 130 3.12 -0.49 -2.00
N SER A 131 2.82 -0.57 -3.29
CA SER A 131 2.08 -1.70 -3.87
C SER A 131 2.85 -3.02 -3.71
N LEU A 132 4.15 -3.04 -4.05
CA LEU A 132 5.03 -4.20 -3.86
C LEU A 132 5.15 -4.62 -2.39
N GLY A 133 5.31 -3.66 -1.47
CA GLY A 133 5.34 -3.96 -0.03
C GLY A 133 4.02 -4.54 0.48
N ARG A 134 2.87 -4.08 -0.03
CA ARG A 134 1.56 -4.66 0.31
C ARG A 134 1.42 -6.08 -0.26
N ALA A 135 1.87 -6.32 -1.49
CA ALA A 135 1.89 -7.65 -2.09
C ALA A 135 2.75 -8.63 -1.28
N ALA A 136 3.96 -8.20 -0.88
CA ALA A 136 4.91 -9.01 -0.10
C ALA A 136 4.30 -9.44 1.24
N ARG A 137 3.61 -8.51 1.91
CA ARG A 137 2.85 -8.79 3.12
C ARG A 137 1.72 -9.79 2.88
N SER A 138 0.93 -9.57 1.84
CA SER A 138 -0.22 -10.43 1.52
C SER A 138 0.23 -11.86 1.28
N ARG A 139 1.33 -12.06 0.53
CA ARG A 139 1.91 -13.39 0.27
C ARG A 139 2.33 -14.12 1.56
N LYS A 140 2.81 -13.39 2.58
CA LYS A 140 3.14 -13.94 3.91
C LYS A 140 2.00 -13.88 4.92
N ASN A 141 0.79 -13.51 4.52
CA ASN A 141 -0.37 -13.30 5.41
C ASN A 141 -0.10 -12.30 6.56
N LEU A 142 0.79 -11.33 6.35
CA LEU A 142 1.09 -10.28 7.32
C LEU A 142 0.09 -9.14 7.19
N LYS A 143 -0.63 -8.85 8.26
CA LYS A 143 -1.59 -7.73 8.28
C LYS A 143 -0.86 -6.40 8.19
N VAL A 144 -1.40 -5.45 7.41
CA VAL A 144 -0.82 -4.09 7.33
C VAL A 144 -0.78 -3.37 8.68
N ARG A 145 -1.73 -3.68 9.58
CA ARG A 145 -1.78 -3.12 10.93
C ARG A 145 -0.72 -3.68 11.87
N GLN A 146 -0.05 -4.78 11.52
CA GLN A 146 1.12 -5.29 12.23
C GLN A 146 2.36 -4.54 11.72
N PRO A 147 2.95 -3.65 12.53
CA PRO A 147 4.13 -2.92 12.09
C PRO A 147 5.29 -3.87 11.87
N LEU A 148 6.11 -3.56 10.87
CA LEU A 148 7.36 -4.27 10.60
C LEU A 148 8.54 -3.35 10.89
N SER A 149 9.68 -3.94 11.20
CA SER A 149 10.90 -3.20 11.51
C SER A 149 11.37 -2.41 10.30
N ARG A 150 11.57 -3.08 9.16
CA ARG A 150 12.20 -2.46 7.99
C ARG A 150 11.68 -2.98 6.66
N ILE A 151 11.83 -2.12 5.67
CA ILE A 151 11.73 -2.43 4.24
C ILE A 151 13.07 -2.07 3.58
N LEU A 152 13.53 -2.98 2.73
CA LEU A 152 14.68 -2.77 1.86
C LEU A 152 14.17 -2.56 0.44
N ILE A 153 14.65 -1.52 -0.23
CA ILE A 153 14.24 -1.18 -1.59
C ILE A 153 15.48 -1.23 -2.49
N ALA A 154 15.43 -2.08 -3.50
CA ALA A 154 16.39 -2.08 -4.60
C ALA A 154 15.77 -1.37 -5.80
N LEU A 155 16.46 -0.33 -6.26
CA LEU A 155 16.13 0.46 -7.44
C LEU A 155 17.26 0.32 -8.45
N PRO A 156 16.97 0.39 -9.77
CA PRO A 156 18.00 0.31 -10.80
C PRO A 156 18.96 1.50 -10.78
N GLU A 157 18.49 2.71 -10.46
CA GLU A 157 19.30 3.93 -10.54
C GLU A 157 19.42 4.67 -9.20
N GLN A 158 20.59 5.25 -8.94
CA GLN A 158 20.83 6.04 -7.72
C GLN A 158 20.06 7.38 -7.71
N THR A 159 19.76 7.92 -8.88
CA THR A 159 18.92 9.11 -9.08
C THR A 159 17.51 8.90 -8.55
N GLU A 160 16.93 7.72 -8.77
CA GLU A 160 15.61 7.35 -8.26
C GLU A 160 15.58 7.27 -6.73
N GLN A 161 16.67 6.78 -6.12
CA GLN A 161 16.82 6.77 -4.67
C GLN A 161 16.73 8.21 -4.10
N GLN A 162 17.49 9.15 -4.67
CA GLN A 162 17.50 10.55 -4.21
C GLN A 162 16.12 11.19 -4.34
N ARG A 163 15.43 10.94 -5.46
CA ARG A 163 14.05 11.42 -5.69
C ARG A 163 13.06 10.88 -4.66
N MET A 164 13.26 9.65 -4.19
CA MET A 164 12.39 9.02 -3.20
C MET A 164 12.61 9.50 -1.77
N GLU A 165 13.73 10.16 -1.44
CA GLU A 165 14.05 10.57 -0.07
C GLU A 165 12.95 11.44 0.55
N GLY A 166 12.37 12.35 -0.24
CA GLY A 166 11.26 13.21 0.19
C GLY A 166 9.93 12.49 0.48
N TYR A 167 9.81 11.21 0.10
CA TYR A 167 8.58 10.42 0.21
C TYR A 167 8.72 9.20 1.14
N ILE A 168 9.86 9.04 1.82
CA ILE A 168 10.12 7.93 2.75
C ILE A 168 9.04 7.82 3.82
N ASP A 169 8.58 8.94 4.38
CA ASP A 169 7.56 8.92 5.42
C ASP A 169 6.20 8.44 4.90
N ILE A 170 5.86 8.73 3.64
CA ILE A 170 4.66 8.17 3.01
C ILE A 170 4.78 6.65 2.97
N ILE A 171 5.91 6.09 2.52
CA ILE A 171 6.14 4.64 2.47
C ILE A 171 6.01 4.02 3.86
N LYS A 172 6.61 4.65 4.87
CA LYS A 172 6.57 4.19 6.27
C LYS A 172 5.16 4.19 6.82
N GLU A 173 4.37 5.23 6.57
CA GLU A 173 2.97 5.29 7.03
C GLU A 173 2.08 4.30 6.29
N GLU A 174 2.21 4.23 4.96
CA GLU A 174 1.42 3.36 4.09
C GLU A 174 1.64 1.88 4.37
N LEU A 175 2.88 1.53 4.69
CA LEU A 175 3.27 0.18 5.04
C LEU A 175 3.40 -0.01 6.55
N ASN A 176 3.14 0.95 7.43
CA ASN A 176 3.43 0.81 8.87
C ASN A 176 4.81 0.16 9.14
N ILE A 177 5.87 0.77 8.63
CA ILE A 177 7.25 0.29 8.76
C ILE A 177 8.09 1.33 9.50
N LYS A 178 9.04 0.88 10.32
CA LYS A 178 9.88 1.80 11.12
C LYS A 178 11.01 2.42 10.32
N GLU A 179 11.61 1.66 9.42
CA GLU A 179 12.79 2.09 8.65
C GLU A 179 12.66 1.69 7.18
N VAL A 180 13.07 2.61 6.30
CA VAL A 180 13.23 2.35 4.86
C VAL A 180 14.72 2.41 4.57
N VAL A 181 15.27 1.36 3.96
CA VAL A 181 16.68 1.28 3.59
C VAL A 181 16.79 1.00 2.11
N PHE A 182 17.57 1.79 1.39
CA PHE A 182 17.88 1.49 0.00
C PHE A 182 19.06 0.51 -0.06
N CYS A 183 18.87 -0.61 -0.74
CA CYS A 183 19.87 -1.66 -0.87
C CYS A 183 19.90 -2.15 -2.32
N PRO A 184 21.00 -1.95 -3.06
CA PRO A 184 21.08 -2.34 -4.47
C PRO A 184 21.10 -3.87 -4.67
N ASP A 185 21.48 -4.63 -3.65
CA ASP A 185 21.63 -6.09 -3.75
C ASP A 185 20.44 -6.82 -3.12
N ALA A 186 19.35 -6.89 -3.89
CA ALA A 186 18.16 -7.66 -3.51
C ALA A 186 18.42 -9.18 -3.42
N ASP A 187 19.44 -9.67 -4.13
CA ASP A 187 19.72 -11.10 -4.23
C ASP A 187 20.20 -11.71 -2.90
N ARG A 188 20.69 -10.88 -1.97
CA ARG A 188 21.04 -11.31 -0.61
C ARG A 188 19.87 -11.89 0.17
N TYR A 189 18.63 -11.55 -0.18
CA TYR A 189 17.43 -11.91 0.58
C TYR A 189 16.63 -13.05 -0.04
N VAL A 190 17.11 -13.59 -1.16
CA VAL A 190 16.52 -14.70 -1.87
C VAL A 190 17.50 -15.87 -1.95
N SER A 191 16.96 -17.07 -2.08
CA SER A 191 17.67 -18.29 -2.34
C SER A 191 17.22 -18.86 -3.67
N TYR A 192 18.17 -19.29 -4.48
CA TYR A 192 17.95 -20.01 -5.71
C TYR A 192 18.14 -21.49 -5.47
N SER A 193 17.22 -22.29 -5.98
CA SER A 193 17.30 -23.75 -5.95
C SER A 193 17.07 -24.29 -7.35
N ALA A 194 17.82 -25.32 -7.73
CA ALA A 194 17.69 -25.96 -9.03
C ALA A 194 17.06 -27.34 -8.86
N ARG A 195 16.05 -27.65 -9.68
CA ARG A 195 15.52 -29.01 -9.80
C ARG A 195 15.64 -29.46 -11.24
N LEU A 196 15.93 -30.75 -11.44
CA LEU A 196 16.03 -31.30 -12.78
C LEU A 196 14.65 -31.31 -13.44
N ASN A 197 14.55 -30.81 -14.67
CA ASN A 197 13.36 -30.98 -15.48
C ASN A 197 13.35 -32.41 -16.03
N PHE A 198 12.71 -33.33 -15.31
CA PHE A 198 12.71 -34.76 -15.67
C PHE A 198 12.16 -35.06 -17.07
N LYS A 199 11.29 -34.20 -17.60
CA LYS A 199 10.69 -34.38 -18.93
C LYS A 199 11.69 -34.14 -20.06
N LEU A 200 12.54 -33.12 -19.93
CA LEU A 200 13.49 -32.70 -20.96
C LEU A 200 14.88 -33.30 -20.73
N ALA A 201 15.36 -33.32 -19.49
CA ALA A 201 16.67 -33.84 -19.13
C ALA A 201 16.69 -35.38 -19.01
N GLY A 202 15.54 -36.01 -18.75
CA GLY A 202 15.42 -37.46 -18.59
C GLY A 202 15.96 -38.27 -19.77
N PRO A 203 15.52 -38.00 -21.02
CA PRO A 203 16.03 -38.68 -22.21
C PRO A 203 17.53 -38.46 -22.47
N LYS A 204 18.08 -37.29 -22.08
CA LYS A 204 19.51 -36.96 -22.26
C LYS A 204 20.41 -37.69 -21.26
N LEU A 205 19.93 -37.85 -20.02
CA LEU A 205 20.74 -38.34 -18.89
C LEU A 205 20.56 -39.83 -18.60
N GLY A 206 19.45 -40.45 -19.02
CA GLY A 206 19.23 -41.89 -18.89
C GLY A 206 19.41 -42.41 -17.46
N ALA A 207 20.43 -43.25 -17.24
CA ALA A 207 20.73 -43.85 -15.94
C ALA A 207 21.23 -42.83 -14.89
N ASP A 208 21.76 -41.68 -15.32
CA ASP A 208 22.38 -40.69 -14.44
C ASP A 208 21.39 -39.63 -13.91
N VAL A 209 20.11 -39.70 -14.30
CA VAL A 209 19.05 -38.77 -13.88
C VAL A 209 19.00 -38.57 -12.36
N LYS A 210 19.05 -39.67 -11.59
CA LYS A 210 19.02 -39.57 -10.11
C LYS A 210 20.26 -38.90 -9.54
N LYS A 211 21.44 -39.14 -10.13
CA LYS A 211 22.70 -38.56 -9.67
C LYS A 211 22.79 -37.08 -10.04
N ALA A 212 22.34 -36.71 -11.24
CA ALA A 212 22.23 -35.32 -11.66
C ALA A 212 21.25 -34.52 -10.79
N ALA A 213 20.08 -35.10 -10.47
CA ALA A 213 19.12 -34.47 -9.55
C ALA A 213 19.70 -34.30 -8.13
N ALA A 214 20.45 -35.29 -7.63
CA ALA A 214 21.14 -35.21 -6.35
C ALA A 214 22.21 -34.11 -6.35
N TYR A 215 23.04 -34.03 -7.40
CA TYR A 215 24.04 -32.97 -7.56
C TYR A 215 23.41 -31.58 -7.56
N LEU A 216 22.34 -31.37 -8.34
CA LEU A 216 21.62 -30.08 -8.38
C LEU A 216 21.08 -29.66 -7.00
N SER A 217 20.69 -30.63 -6.17
CA SER A 217 20.20 -30.39 -4.81
C SER A 217 21.30 -29.99 -3.81
N THR A 218 22.58 -30.24 -4.15
CA THR A 218 23.73 -29.85 -3.32
C THR A 218 24.32 -28.49 -3.67
N LEU A 219 23.91 -27.90 -4.80
CA LEU A 219 24.35 -26.58 -5.20
C LEU A 219 23.88 -25.53 -4.20
N ASP A 220 24.79 -24.61 -3.87
CA ASP A 220 24.40 -23.42 -3.11
C ASP A 220 23.67 -22.42 -4.00
N SER A 221 23.04 -21.43 -3.35
CA SER A 221 22.26 -20.42 -4.04
C SER A 221 23.08 -19.59 -5.02
N GLU A 222 24.39 -19.43 -4.79
CA GLU A 222 25.25 -18.62 -5.67
C GLU A 222 25.58 -19.38 -6.95
N ALA A 223 25.88 -20.68 -6.85
CA ALA A 223 26.08 -21.55 -8.00
C ALA A 223 24.82 -21.66 -8.88
N VAL A 224 23.64 -21.80 -8.27
CA VAL A 224 22.37 -21.80 -9.03
C VAL A 224 22.10 -20.44 -9.68
N LYS A 225 22.42 -19.33 -9.00
CA LYS A 225 22.32 -17.99 -9.59
C LYS A 225 23.25 -17.82 -10.78
N GLN A 226 24.52 -18.22 -10.67
CA GLN A 226 25.45 -18.20 -11.79
C GLN A 226 24.94 -19.01 -12.98
N PHE A 227 24.33 -20.17 -12.73
CA PHE A 227 23.69 -20.96 -13.78
C PHE A 227 22.58 -20.20 -14.53
N THR A 228 21.78 -19.38 -13.84
CA THR A 228 20.75 -18.56 -14.52
C THR A 228 21.36 -17.51 -15.46
N GLN A 229 22.58 -17.06 -15.19
CA GLN A 229 23.30 -16.08 -16.01
C GLN A 229 24.05 -16.75 -17.16
N SER A 230 24.75 -17.86 -16.90
CA SER A 230 25.53 -18.59 -17.90
C SER A 230 24.64 -19.43 -18.84
N LYS A 231 23.40 -19.75 -18.42
CA LYS A 231 22.43 -20.64 -19.09
C LYS A 231 22.90 -22.07 -19.31
N GLN A 232 24.07 -22.42 -18.78
CA GLN A 232 24.66 -23.74 -18.92
C GLN A 232 25.58 -24.03 -17.74
N MET A 233 25.59 -25.30 -17.31
CA MET A 233 26.57 -25.80 -16.36
C MET A 233 27.09 -27.16 -16.79
N SER A 234 28.36 -27.43 -16.46
CA SER A 234 28.98 -28.74 -16.67
C SER A 234 29.61 -29.26 -15.40
N PHE A 235 29.41 -30.54 -15.11
CA PHE A 235 29.98 -31.21 -13.94
C PHE A 235 30.28 -32.67 -14.28
N ASP A 236 31.22 -33.26 -13.55
CA ASP A 236 31.59 -34.67 -13.72
C ASP A 236 30.72 -35.57 -12.85
N LEU A 237 30.18 -36.62 -13.47
CA LEU A 237 29.50 -37.73 -12.81
C LEU A 237 30.18 -39.02 -13.26
N ASP A 238 30.81 -39.73 -12.32
CA ASP A 238 31.53 -40.99 -12.56
C ASP A 238 32.52 -40.95 -13.75
N GLY A 239 33.25 -39.83 -13.88
CA GLY A 239 34.25 -39.62 -14.95
C GLY A 239 33.66 -39.26 -16.32
N ARG A 240 32.34 -38.99 -16.40
CA ARG A 240 31.69 -38.43 -17.58
C ARG A 240 31.26 -37.00 -17.32
N ARG A 241 31.68 -36.11 -18.23
CA ARG A 241 31.25 -34.71 -18.22
C ARG A 241 29.81 -34.59 -18.69
N ILE A 242 28.91 -34.23 -17.77
CA ILE A 242 27.51 -33.92 -18.07
C ILE A 242 27.37 -32.42 -18.28
N VAL A 243 26.54 -32.03 -19.24
CA VAL A 243 26.23 -30.64 -19.55
C VAL A 243 24.72 -30.46 -19.46
N LEU A 244 24.27 -29.54 -18.61
CA LEU A 244 22.86 -29.15 -18.47
C LEU A 244 22.66 -27.73 -18.99
N THR A 245 21.58 -27.53 -19.72
CA THR A 245 21.12 -26.23 -20.24
C THR A 245 19.94 -25.71 -19.41
N ASP A 246 19.51 -24.47 -19.64
CA ASP A 246 18.34 -23.86 -19.01
C ASP A 246 17.05 -24.65 -19.23
N GLU A 247 16.91 -25.34 -20.36
CA GLU A 247 15.79 -26.26 -20.63
C GLU A 247 15.81 -27.52 -19.73
N ASP A 248 16.97 -27.92 -19.24
CA ASP A 248 17.14 -29.15 -18.47
C ASP A 248 16.89 -28.95 -16.96
N VAL A 249 16.81 -27.70 -16.50
CA VAL A 249 16.81 -27.34 -15.08
C VAL A 249 15.73 -26.31 -14.77
N ASP A 250 14.79 -26.68 -13.91
CA ASP A 250 13.80 -25.77 -13.35
C ASP A 250 14.41 -25.04 -12.15
N VAL A 251 14.77 -23.77 -12.35
CA VAL A 251 15.25 -22.89 -11.26
C VAL A 251 14.08 -22.27 -10.53
N THR A 252 14.03 -22.45 -9.21
CA THR A 252 13.05 -21.82 -8.33
C THR A 252 13.74 -20.76 -7.47
N LYS A 253 13.26 -19.52 -7.56
CA LYS A 253 13.62 -18.42 -6.66
C LYS A 253 12.66 -18.41 -5.48
N SER A 254 13.19 -18.51 -4.26
CA SER A 254 12.43 -18.40 -3.02
C SER A 254 13.04 -17.33 -2.13
N GLU A 255 12.26 -16.69 -1.27
CA GLU A 255 12.79 -15.79 -0.25
C GLU A 255 13.40 -16.56 0.92
N LYS A 256 14.46 -16.01 1.53
CA LYS A 256 15.06 -16.58 2.74
C LYS A 256 14.08 -16.46 3.93
N ALA A 257 14.23 -17.34 4.92
CA ALA A 257 13.46 -17.26 6.16
C ALA A 257 13.66 -15.89 6.84
N GLY A 258 12.57 -15.31 7.37
CA GLY A 258 12.59 -13.97 7.96
C GLY A 258 12.39 -12.82 6.95
N TYR A 259 12.23 -13.13 5.67
CA TYR A 259 12.03 -12.14 4.60
C TYR A 259 10.77 -12.40 3.77
N ALA A 260 10.19 -11.33 3.24
CA ALA A 260 9.16 -11.38 2.20
C ALA A 260 9.62 -10.51 1.03
N VAL A 261 9.74 -11.08 -0.16
CA VAL A 261 10.33 -10.40 -1.32
C VAL A 261 9.30 -10.29 -2.44
N GLU A 262 9.18 -9.09 -3.01
CA GLU A 262 8.41 -8.83 -4.22
C GLU A 262 9.20 -7.99 -5.19
N SER A 263 9.05 -8.29 -6.48
CA SER A 263 9.72 -7.58 -7.55
C SER A 263 8.73 -7.26 -8.66
N ASP A 264 8.90 -6.10 -9.29
CA ASP A 264 8.30 -5.81 -10.58
C ASP A 264 9.31 -5.09 -11.46
N GLY A 265 9.67 -5.73 -12.58
CA GLY A 265 10.78 -5.32 -13.42
C GLY A 265 12.07 -5.13 -12.60
N PRO A 266 12.70 -3.95 -12.66
CA PRO A 266 13.95 -3.68 -11.95
C PRO A 266 13.77 -3.32 -10.47
N ILE A 267 12.54 -3.09 -10.00
CA ILE A 267 12.26 -2.67 -8.62
C ILE A 267 12.05 -3.91 -7.76
N THR A 268 12.78 -4.04 -6.66
CA THR A 268 12.57 -5.11 -5.68
C THR A 268 12.39 -4.55 -4.27
N VAL A 269 11.41 -5.06 -3.57
CA VAL A 269 11.09 -4.72 -2.19
C VAL A 269 11.23 -5.97 -1.33
N THR A 270 11.98 -5.84 -0.23
CA THR A 270 12.16 -6.89 0.77
C THR A 270 11.69 -6.40 2.13
N LEU A 271 10.74 -7.10 2.74
CA LEU A 271 10.30 -6.85 4.10
C LEU A 271 10.97 -7.78 5.08
N ILE A 272 11.39 -7.25 6.23
CA ILE A 272 11.83 -8.05 7.36
C ILE A 272 10.60 -8.48 8.15
N THR A 273 10.37 -9.79 8.27
CA THR A 273 9.14 -10.36 8.86
C THR A 273 9.28 -10.72 10.33
N GLU A 274 10.50 -10.71 10.87
CA GLU A 274 10.73 -10.95 12.29
C GLU A 274 10.12 -9.84 13.15
N LEU A 275 9.38 -10.24 14.19
CA LEU A 275 8.66 -9.33 15.07
C LEU A 275 9.31 -9.31 16.45
N THR A 276 9.67 -8.12 16.90
CA THR A 276 10.03 -7.88 18.31
C THR A 276 8.77 -7.78 19.16
N GLU A 277 8.89 -7.98 20.47
CA GLU A 277 7.76 -7.81 21.40
C GLU A 277 7.12 -6.41 21.31
N GLU A 278 7.93 -5.39 21.04
CA GLU A 278 7.45 -4.03 20.84
C GLU A 278 6.56 -3.88 19.59
N LEU A 279 6.98 -4.48 18.46
CA LEU A 279 6.20 -4.47 17.22
C LEU A 279 4.89 -5.24 17.39
N ILE A 280 4.91 -6.37 18.10
CA ILE A 280 3.70 -7.14 18.43
C ILE A 280 2.76 -6.28 19.28
N GLY A 281 3.28 -5.62 20.31
CA GLY A 281 2.52 -4.72 21.17
C GLY A 281 1.84 -3.58 20.40
N GLU A 282 2.55 -2.94 19.47
CA GLU A 282 1.97 -1.91 18.62
C GLU A 282 0.93 -2.47 17.65
N GLY A 283 1.14 -3.69 17.13
CA GLY A 283 0.18 -4.41 16.30
C GLY A 283 -1.14 -4.66 17.03
N PHE A 284 -1.08 -5.01 18.32
CA PHE A 284 -2.27 -5.11 19.18
C PHE A 284 -2.99 -3.76 19.33
N ALA A 285 -2.24 -2.69 19.62
CA ALA A 285 -2.82 -1.35 19.76
C ALA A 285 -3.53 -0.87 18.48
N ARG A 286 -2.91 -1.08 17.31
CA ARG A 286 -3.50 -0.71 16.01
C ARG A 286 -4.73 -1.54 15.66
N GLU A 287 -4.72 -2.83 15.97
CA GLU A 287 -5.91 -3.67 15.77
C GLU A 287 -7.03 -3.26 16.75
N MET A 288 -6.71 -2.86 17.98
CA MET A 288 -7.68 -2.32 18.94
C MET A 288 -8.30 -1.01 18.44
N VAL A 289 -7.51 -0.06 17.93
CA VAL A 289 -8.01 1.16 17.27
C VAL A 289 -9.01 0.81 16.16
N ASN A 290 -8.67 -0.16 15.30
CA ASN A 290 -9.56 -0.61 14.24
C ASN A 290 -10.89 -1.16 14.80
N LYS A 291 -10.87 -1.97 15.86
CA LYS A 291 -12.10 -2.49 16.47
C LYS A 291 -12.94 -1.40 17.11
N ILE A 292 -12.32 -0.49 17.85
CA ILE A 292 -13.03 0.65 18.47
C ILE A 292 -13.66 1.53 17.40
N GLN A 293 -12.95 1.85 16.31
CA GLN A 293 -13.50 2.64 15.22
C GLN A 293 -14.67 1.95 14.50
N ASN A 294 -14.59 0.63 14.31
CA ASN A 294 -15.71 -0.15 13.78
C ASN A 294 -16.92 -0.12 14.73
N MET A 295 -16.68 -0.21 16.04
CA MET A 295 -17.72 -0.09 17.06
C MET A 295 -18.40 1.28 17.00
N ARG A 296 -17.63 2.37 16.96
CA ARG A 296 -18.16 3.75 16.80
C ARG A 296 -19.07 3.87 15.58
N LYS A 297 -18.63 3.36 14.43
CA LYS A 297 -19.42 3.37 13.20
C LYS A 297 -20.70 2.53 13.35
N SER A 298 -20.62 1.36 13.99
CA SER A 298 -21.77 0.48 14.19
C SER A 298 -22.81 1.06 15.16
N CYS A 299 -22.39 1.92 16.08
CA CYS A 299 -23.27 2.66 16.98
C CYS A 299 -23.82 3.96 16.35
N GLY A 300 -23.49 4.27 15.09
CA GLY A 300 -23.96 5.47 14.41
C GLY A 300 -23.34 6.78 14.92
N PHE A 301 -22.18 6.71 15.57
CA PHE A 301 -21.51 7.92 16.08
C PHE A 301 -20.86 8.71 14.95
N ASP A 302 -20.86 10.03 15.10
CA ASP A 302 -20.17 10.91 14.16
C ASP A 302 -18.66 10.74 14.29
N VAL A 303 -17.94 11.04 13.21
CA VAL A 303 -16.46 10.93 13.18
C VAL A 303 -15.81 11.85 14.22
N THR A 304 -16.50 12.95 14.59
CA THR A 304 -16.06 13.95 15.58
C THR A 304 -16.47 13.63 17.02
N ASP A 305 -17.28 12.59 17.26
CA ASP A 305 -17.75 12.26 18.61
C ASP A 305 -16.62 11.73 19.50
N TYR A 306 -16.57 12.22 20.74
CA TYR A 306 -15.73 11.66 21.79
C TYR A 306 -16.41 10.46 22.44
N VAL A 307 -15.63 9.43 22.80
CA VAL A 307 -16.15 8.19 23.39
C VAL A 307 -15.43 7.77 24.68
N ASN A 308 -16.11 6.99 25.50
CA ASN A 308 -15.52 6.22 26.59
C ASN A 308 -15.47 4.75 26.15
N VAL A 309 -14.33 4.09 26.35
CA VAL A 309 -14.11 2.71 25.93
C VAL A 309 -13.95 1.84 27.16
N ARG A 310 -14.67 0.71 27.20
CA ARG A 310 -14.45 -0.37 28.19
C ARG A 310 -14.01 -1.63 27.47
N VAL A 311 -12.99 -2.31 28.00
CA VAL A 311 -12.36 -3.49 27.38
C VAL A 311 -12.21 -4.61 28.41
N SER A 312 -12.61 -5.82 28.04
CA SER A 312 -12.26 -7.06 28.75
C SER A 312 -11.44 -7.94 27.81
N SER A 313 -10.25 -8.35 28.23
CA SER A 313 -9.35 -9.19 27.43
C SER A 313 -8.22 -9.78 28.29
N SER A 314 -7.28 -10.51 27.67
CA SER A 314 -6.11 -11.09 28.32
C SER A 314 -5.13 -10.03 28.84
N GLU A 315 -4.32 -10.39 29.85
CA GLU A 315 -3.28 -9.51 30.41
C GLU A 315 -2.27 -9.02 29.37
N ARG A 316 -1.99 -9.86 28.36
CA ARG A 316 -1.14 -9.50 27.23
C ARG A 316 -1.72 -8.32 26.45
N LEU A 317 -3.02 -8.36 26.13
CA LEU A 317 -3.67 -7.28 25.41
C LEU A 317 -3.82 -6.03 26.28
N LYS A 318 -4.17 -6.18 27.56
CA LYS A 318 -4.22 -5.07 28.52
C LYS A 318 -2.87 -4.36 28.62
N SER A 319 -1.78 -5.11 28.77
CA SER A 319 -0.42 -4.56 28.86
C SER A 319 -0.03 -3.77 27.60
N ALA A 320 -0.33 -4.32 26.41
CA ALA A 320 -0.09 -3.63 25.15
C ALA A 320 -0.93 -2.34 25.04
N ALA A 321 -2.22 -2.41 25.38
CA ALA A 321 -3.12 -1.26 25.30
C ALA A 321 -2.75 -0.16 26.31
N THR A 322 -2.28 -0.52 27.51
CA THR A 322 -1.73 0.44 28.49
C THR A 322 -0.45 1.09 27.97
N LYS A 323 0.50 0.33 27.38
CA LYS A 323 1.73 0.88 26.80
C LYS A 323 1.44 1.90 25.68
N TYR A 324 0.39 1.66 24.89
CA TYR A 324 0.00 2.50 23.75
C TYR A 324 -1.28 3.31 23.99
N ASP A 325 -1.63 3.58 25.25
CA ASP A 325 -2.91 4.20 25.62
C ASP A 325 -3.12 5.57 24.95
N GLU A 326 -2.10 6.43 24.95
CA GLU A 326 -2.18 7.76 24.31
C GLU A 326 -2.46 7.65 22.81
N PHE A 327 -1.79 6.71 22.14
CA PHE A 327 -2.01 6.44 20.72
C PHE A 327 -3.44 5.96 20.46
N ILE A 328 -3.93 5.00 21.24
CA ILE A 328 -5.28 4.45 21.05
C ILE A 328 -6.32 5.56 21.30
N ARG A 329 -6.18 6.33 22.38
CA ARG A 329 -7.10 7.43 22.71
C ARG A 329 -7.14 8.48 21.62
N ARG A 330 -5.98 8.93 21.14
CA ARG A 330 -5.87 9.93 20.06
C ARG A 330 -6.54 9.44 18.78
N GLU A 331 -6.23 8.22 18.34
CA GLU A 331 -6.76 7.68 17.08
C GLU A 331 -8.25 7.30 17.19
N THR A 332 -8.81 7.17 18.39
CA THR A 332 -10.21 6.78 18.62
C THR A 332 -11.08 7.87 19.24
N LEU A 333 -10.55 9.09 19.43
CA LEU A 333 -11.16 10.17 20.22
C LEU A 333 -11.72 9.66 21.57
N ALA A 334 -11.05 8.68 22.17
CA ALA A 334 -11.47 8.15 23.45
C ALA A 334 -10.95 9.04 24.59
N ARG A 335 -11.83 9.46 25.50
CA ARG A 335 -11.42 10.21 26.70
C ARG A 335 -10.71 9.31 27.70
N ARG A 336 -11.19 8.08 27.85
CA ARG A 336 -10.62 7.03 28.72
C ARG A 336 -10.84 5.64 28.15
N ILE A 337 -9.94 4.74 28.51
CA ILE A 337 -10.01 3.31 28.25
C ILE A 337 -9.97 2.60 29.61
N GLU A 338 -11.03 1.89 29.96
CA GLU A 338 -11.17 1.19 31.23
C GLU A 338 -11.11 -0.33 30.99
N PHE A 339 -10.18 -1.00 31.67
CA PHE A 339 -10.08 -2.45 31.64
C PHE A 339 -10.91 -3.07 32.77
N THR A 340 -11.59 -4.17 32.48
CA THR A 340 -12.40 -4.92 33.45
C THR A 340 -12.06 -6.41 33.37
N ASP A 341 -12.11 -7.08 34.52
CA ASP A 341 -11.93 -8.54 34.62
C ASP A 341 -13.24 -9.32 34.42
N ARG A 342 -14.36 -8.61 34.29
CA ARG A 342 -15.65 -9.22 33.92
C ARG A 342 -15.58 -9.77 32.50
N GLU A 343 -16.09 -10.98 32.29
CA GLU A 343 -16.13 -11.62 30.96
C GLU A 343 -16.95 -10.83 29.94
N SER A 344 -17.99 -10.11 30.38
CA SER A 344 -18.81 -9.24 29.52
C SER A 344 -18.65 -7.77 29.88
N VAL A 345 -18.82 -6.92 28.87
CA VAL A 345 -18.71 -5.45 29.00
C VAL A 345 -20.03 -4.79 28.60
N GLY A 346 -21.13 -5.06 29.31
CA GLY A 346 -22.44 -4.48 29.01
C GLY A 346 -22.87 -4.73 27.56
N ASP A 347 -23.22 -3.68 26.81
CA ASP A 347 -23.55 -3.71 25.37
C ASP A 347 -22.32 -3.94 24.45
N GLY A 348 -21.22 -4.47 25.01
CA GLY A 348 -19.99 -4.73 24.30
C GLY A 348 -20.12 -5.87 23.29
N ARG A 349 -19.29 -5.83 22.24
CA ARG A 349 -19.17 -6.91 21.25
C ARG A 349 -17.82 -7.61 21.37
N GLU A 350 -17.81 -8.90 21.07
CA GLU A 350 -16.59 -9.70 21.02
C GLU A 350 -15.82 -9.44 19.71
N TRP A 351 -14.50 -9.38 19.84
CA TRP A 351 -13.57 -9.19 18.76
C TRP A 351 -12.36 -10.09 18.92
N ASN A 352 -11.82 -10.54 17.79
CA ASN A 352 -10.49 -11.13 17.73
C ASN A 352 -9.47 -10.03 17.40
N ILE A 353 -8.54 -9.81 18.33
CA ILE A 353 -7.42 -8.89 18.19
C ILE A 353 -6.13 -9.72 18.10
N ASN A 354 -5.77 -10.10 16.88
CA ASN A 354 -4.55 -10.86 16.57
C ASN A 354 -4.41 -12.19 17.34
N GLY A 355 -5.52 -12.91 17.50
CA GLY A 355 -5.60 -14.19 18.20
C GLY A 355 -6.16 -14.07 19.62
N GLU A 356 -6.12 -12.87 20.21
CA GLU A 356 -6.65 -12.61 21.55
C GLU A 356 -8.15 -12.25 21.48
N LYS A 357 -8.98 -12.88 22.32
CA LYS A 357 -10.38 -12.49 22.46
C LYS A 357 -10.48 -11.21 23.29
N ALA A 358 -11.29 -10.26 22.83
CA ALA A 358 -11.58 -9.04 23.56
C ALA A 358 -13.06 -8.67 23.43
N ALA A 359 -13.72 -8.37 24.55
CA ALA A 359 -15.03 -7.72 24.55
C ALA A 359 -14.84 -6.21 24.68
N ILE A 360 -15.39 -5.44 23.74
CA ILE A 360 -15.23 -3.98 23.68
C ILE A 360 -16.60 -3.31 23.65
N ALA A 361 -16.79 -2.35 24.55
CA ALA A 361 -17.94 -1.45 24.56
C ALA A 361 -17.49 0.00 24.36
N VAL A 362 -18.28 0.75 23.57
CA VAL A 362 -18.09 2.18 23.35
C VAL A 362 -19.36 2.92 23.74
N ALA A 363 -19.20 4.04 24.46
CA ALA A 363 -20.30 4.94 24.80
C ALA A 363 -19.90 6.38 24.50
N LYS A 364 -20.85 7.22 24.06
CA LYS A 364 -20.58 8.66 23.85
C LYS A 364 -20.16 9.30 25.19
N ALA A 365 -19.16 10.17 25.14
CA ALA A 365 -18.46 10.69 26.32
C ALA A 365 -18.98 12.01 26.87
#